data_AF-A0A955EQ61-F1
#
_entry.id   AF-A0A955EQ61-F1
#
_cell.length_a   1.000
_cell.length_b   1.000
_cell.length_c   1.000
_cell.angle_alpha   90.00
_cell.angle_beta   90.00
_cell.angle_gamma   90.00
#
_symmetry.space_group_name_H-M   'P 1'
#
loop_
_entity.id
_entity.type
_entity.pdbx_description
1 polymer ?
#
loop_
_entity_poly.entity_id
_entity_poly.type
_entity_poly.pdbx_seq_one_letter_code
_entity_poly.pdbx_strand_id
1 'polypeptide(L)'
;GIGPARPEVRAHTTRESDLSTHWTQHVVREVARRTGLPNVPMNDRYRQTVGASLCGTVQEQSRYHRDVATQYERLHHRLERGALLFALGAVVPCVLHFVWHDPRVTSWLLALAAGLPAVAAALHGIDGQAELERLSKRSSAMAAWLDALDAPPHDATWDQLVAQTRAVVERLLDETNDWQVLSRAGGLKAT
;
A
#
# COMPACT_ATOMS: atom_id res chain seq x y z
N GLY A 1 42.96 -2.91 10.67
CA GLY A 1 42.06 -1.88 11.22
C GLY A 1 40.78 -2.55 11.63
N ILE A 2 40.50 -2.59 12.93
CA ILE A 2 39.31 -3.21 13.50
C ILE A 2 38.16 -2.22 13.28
N GLY A 3 37.25 -2.52 12.35
CA GLY A 3 36.02 -1.75 12.19
C GLY A 3 35.15 -1.87 13.45
N PRO A 4 34.31 -0.87 13.75
CA PRO A 4 33.44 -0.94 14.93
C PRO A 4 32.53 -2.16 14.86
N ALA A 5 32.47 -2.90 15.96
CA ALA A 5 31.61 -4.07 16.10
C ALA A 5 30.16 -3.69 15.80
N ARG A 6 29.50 -4.49 14.94
CA ARG A 6 28.06 -4.36 14.70
C ARG A 6 27.34 -4.60 16.04
N PRO A 7 26.41 -3.74 16.48
CA PRO A 7 25.62 -4.01 17.66
C PRO A 7 24.80 -5.29 17.42
N GLU A 8 25.00 -6.28 18.29
CA GLU A 8 24.16 -7.48 18.33
C GLU A 8 22.72 -7.05 18.66
N VAL A 9 21.82 -7.29 17.71
CA VAL A 9 20.38 -7.12 17.93
C VAL A 9 19.94 -8.25 18.87
N ARG A 10 19.79 -7.94 20.16
CA ARG A 10 19.23 -8.88 21.15
C ARG A 10 17.82 -9.30 20.72
N ALA A 11 17.61 -10.60 20.56
CA ALA A 11 16.43 -11.16 19.91
C ALA A 11 15.22 -11.38 20.84
N HIS A 12 15.10 -10.69 21.96
CA HIS A 12 14.02 -10.97 22.92
C HIS A 12 13.55 -9.67 23.59
N THR A 13 12.23 -9.43 23.51
CA THR A 13 11.43 -8.41 24.22
C THR A 13 11.49 -6.94 23.79
N THR A 14 11.57 -6.64 22.50
CA THR A 14 11.20 -5.29 22.00
C THR A 14 9.82 -5.34 21.36
N ARG A 15 8.91 -4.54 21.93
CA ARG A 15 7.55 -4.27 21.44
C ARG A 15 7.61 -4.02 19.92
N GLU A 16 6.69 -4.57 19.14
CA GLU A 16 6.71 -4.55 17.67
C GLU A 16 6.92 -3.14 17.06
N SER A 17 6.52 -2.08 17.79
CA SER A 17 6.77 -0.67 17.49
C SER A 17 8.25 -0.24 17.48
N ASP A 18 9.13 -0.97 18.17
CA ASP A 18 10.54 -0.63 18.35
C ASP A 18 11.37 -1.06 17.11
N LEU A 19 10.98 -2.16 16.47
CA LEU A 19 11.64 -2.69 15.27
C LEU A 19 11.40 -1.79 14.04
N SER A 20 10.19 -1.26 13.92
CA SER A 20 9.85 -0.36 12.81
C SER A 20 10.58 0.98 12.92
N THR A 21 10.57 1.55 14.12
CA THR A 21 11.30 2.77 14.46
C THR A 21 12.80 2.61 14.19
N HIS A 22 13.37 1.44 14.47
CA HIS A 22 14.80 1.19 14.33
C HIS A 22 15.28 1.14 12.87
N TRP A 23 14.54 0.51 11.94
CA TRP A 23 14.97 0.44 10.54
C TRP A 23 14.86 1.80 9.83
N THR A 24 13.78 2.56 10.07
CA THR A 24 13.61 3.87 9.41
C THR A 24 14.66 4.85 9.90
N GLN A 25 14.92 4.90 11.21
CA GLN A 25 16.00 5.71 11.76
C GLN A 25 17.37 5.31 11.20
N HIS A 26 17.60 4.00 11.01
CA HIS A 26 18.83 3.52 10.39
C HIS A 26 18.96 4.02 8.95
N VAL A 27 17.91 3.91 8.13
CA VAL A 27 17.90 4.39 6.74
C VAL A 27 18.11 5.90 6.69
N VAL A 28 17.39 6.68 7.49
CA VAL A 28 17.54 8.15 7.54
C VAL A 28 18.98 8.53 7.94
N ARG A 29 19.55 7.88 8.95
CA ARG A 29 20.95 8.11 9.35
C ARG A 29 21.93 7.72 8.25
N GLU A 30 21.68 6.63 7.54
CA GLU A 30 22.55 6.19 6.45
C GLU A 30 22.49 7.12 5.25
N VAL A 31 21.30 7.60 4.88
CA VAL A 31 21.12 8.63 3.85
C VAL A 31 21.87 9.88 4.27
N ALA A 32 21.65 10.38 5.49
CA ALA A 32 22.35 11.57 6.01
C ALA A 32 23.88 11.39 6.02
N ARG A 33 24.39 10.20 6.33
CA ARG A 33 25.84 9.89 6.26
C ARG A 33 26.38 9.95 4.84
N ARG A 34 25.61 9.50 3.85
CA ARG A 34 26.04 9.44 2.44
C ARG A 34 25.91 10.78 1.73
N THR A 35 24.83 11.52 2.00
CA THR A 35 24.55 12.81 1.35
C THR A 35 25.21 13.98 2.08
N GLY A 36 25.64 13.77 3.34
CA GLY A 36 26.01 14.84 4.25
C GLY A 36 24.78 15.58 4.80
N LEU A 37 24.99 16.34 5.87
CA LEU A 37 23.99 17.30 6.35
C LEU A 37 24.15 18.61 5.56
N PRO A 38 23.04 19.31 5.23
CA PRO A 38 23.12 20.61 4.58
C PRO A 38 23.92 21.59 5.44
N ASN A 39 25.05 22.08 4.94
CA ASN A 39 25.81 23.16 5.58
C ASN A 39 25.36 24.51 5.00
N VAL A 40 24.08 24.84 5.19
CA VAL A 40 23.44 26.05 4.67
C VAL A 40 23.00 26.92 5.84
N PRO A 41 23.24 28.24 5.84
CA PRO A 41 22.75 29.12 6.89
C PRO A 41 21.23 29.08 6.97
N MET A 42 20.68 28.90 8.18
CA MET A 42 19.24 28.82 8.46
C MET A 42 18.58 30.21 8.42
N ASN A 43 18.61 30.85 7.26
CA ASN A 43 17.98 32.15 7.01
C ASN A 43 16.52 32.02 6.55
N ASP A 44 15.82 33.14 6.42
CA ASP A 44 14.41 33.16 6.01
C ASP A 44 14.18 32.56 4.63
N ARG A 45 15.12 32.75 3.69
CA ARG A 45 15.05 32.14 2.35
C ARG A 45 15.10 30.62 2.43
N TYR A 46 15.96 30.07 3.27
CA TYR A 46 16.04 28.63 3.50
C TYR A 46 14.74 28.11 4.13
N ARG A 47 14.19 28.84 5.11
CA ARG A 47 12.90 28.52 5.74
C ARG A 47 11.75 28.47 4.74
N GLN A 48 11.64 29.47 3.88
CA GLN A 48 10.64 29.51 2.80
C GLN A 48 10.81 28.34 1.81
N THR A 49 12.05 28.01 1.46
CA THR A 49 12.34 26.87 0.57
C THR A 49 11.89 25.55 1.20
N VAL A 50 12.15 25.35 2.49
CA VAL A 50 11.70 24.16 3.23
C VAL A 50 10.17 24.10 3.29
N GLY A 51 9.49 25.21 3.59
CA GLY A 51 8.02 25.28 3.60
C GLY A 51 7.42 24.94 2.24
N ALA A 52 7.95 25.49 1.16
CA ALA A 52 7.52 25.19 -0.21
C ALA A 52 7.76 23.71 -0.57
N SER A 53 8.91 23.15 -0.17
CA SER A 53 9.24 21.75 -0.41
C SER A 53 8.32 20.80 0.38
N LEU A 54 7.98 21.14 1.63
CA LEU A 54 7.01 20.38 2.42
C LEU A 54 5.63 20.38 1.75
N CYS A 55 5.16 21.56 1.33
CA CYS A 55 3.89 21.69 0.62
C CYS A 55 3.87 20.85 -0.67
N GLY A 56 4.94 20.92 -1.48
CA GLY A 56 5.07 20.10 -2.69
C GLY A 56 5.02 18.60 -2.37
N THR A 57 5.75 18.18 -1.34
CA THR A 57 5.78 16.77 -0.90
C THR A 57 4.39 16.29 -0.46
N VAL A 58 3.67 17.07 0.34
CA VAL A 58 2.30 16.73 0.79
C VAL A 58 1.35 16.58 -0.40
N GLN A 59 1.42 17.49 -1.38
CA GLN A 59 0.61 17.43 -2.59
C GLN A 59 0.93 16.22 -3.46
N GLU A 60 2.21 15.87 -3.60
CA GLU A 60 2.67 14.68 -4.31
C GLU A 60 2.18 13.40 -3.62
N GLN A 61 2.29 13.32 -2.28
CA GLN A 61 1.79 12.19 -1.51
C GLN A 61 0.26 12.06 -1.60
N SER A 62 -0.48 13.17 -1.51
CA SER A 62 -1.94 13.16 -1.72
C SER A 62 -2.30 12.58 -3.09
N ARG A 63 -1.63 13.04 -4.14
CA ARG A 63 -1.86 12.56 -5.52
C ARG A 63 -1.55 11.08 -5.64
N TYR A 64 -0.40 10.64 -5.12
CA TYR A 64 -0.01 9.24 -5.09
C TYR A 64 -1.10 8.37 -4.44
N HIS A 65 -1.58 8.78 -3.27
CA HIS A 65 -2.61 8.02 -2.56
C HIS A 65 -3.96 7.98 -3.28
N ARG A 66 -4.34 9.04 -4.01
CA ARG A 66 -5.53 9.04 -4.89
C ARG A 66 -5.38 8.08 -6.06
N ASP A 67 -4.21 8.08 -6.69
CA ASP A 67 -3.91 7.19 -7.82
C ASP A 67 -3.92 5.73 -7.36
N VAL A 68 -3.30 5.43 -6.21
CA VAL A 68 -3.29 4.10 -5.59
C VAL A 68 -4.71 3.65 -5.23
N ALA A 69 -5.52 4.50 -4.60
CA ALA A 69 -6.91 4.18 -4.27
C ALA A 69 -7.70 3.81 -5.53
N THR A 70 -7.57 4.62 -6.57
CA THR A 70 -8.23 4.41 -7.87
C THR A 70 -7.77 3.10 -8.53
N GLN A 71 -6.48 2.76 -8.44
CA GLN A 71 -5.96 1.51 -8.99
C GLN A 71 -6.54 0.29 -8.28
N TYR A 72 -6.59 0.29 -6.94
CA TYR A 72 -7.18 -0.80 -6.17
C TYR A 72 -8.67 -0.94 -6.41
N GLU A 73 -9.41 0.17 -6.46
CA GLU A 73 -10.85 0.16 -6.78
C GLU A 73 -11.13 -0.47 -8.17
N ARG A 74 -10.35 -0.07 -9.18
CA ARG A 74 -10.47 -0.64 -10.53
C ARG A 74 -10.13 -2.11 -10.57
N LEU A 75 -9.14 -2.55 -9.80
CA LEU A 75 -8.76 -3.96 -9.73
C LEU A 75 -9.85 -4.79 -9.05
N HIS A 76 -10.37 -4.32 -7.92
CA HIS A 76 -11.49 -4.93 -7.20
C HIS A 76 -12.68 -5.16 -8.14
N HIS A 77 -13.17 -4.11 -8.80
CA HIS A 77 -14.28 -4.22 -9.75
C HIS A 77 -13.96 -5.07 -10.99
N ARG A 78 -12.68 -5.20 -11.38
CA ARG A 78 -12.30 -6.10 -12.48
C ARG A 78 -12.38 -7.56 -12.06
N LEU A 79 -11.91 -7.89 -10.85
CA LEU A 79 -11.99 -9.24 -10.30
C LEU A 79 -13.45 -9.64 -10.05
N GLU A 80 -14.24 -8.76 -9.45
CA GLU A 80 -15.67 -8.98 -9.19
C GLU A 80 -16.44 -9.22 -10.49
N ARG A 81 -16.29 -8.33 -11.49
CA ARG A 81 -16.94 -8.52 -12.81
C ARG A 81 -16.44 -9.77 -13.50
N GLY A 82 -15.15 -10.07 -13.42
CA GLY A 82 -14.58 -11.30 -13.98
C GLY A 82 -15.21 -12.54 -13.36
N ALA A 83 -15.29 -12.59 -12.03
CA ALA A 83 -15.91 -13.68 -11.29
C ALA A 83 -17.38 -13.85 -11.70
N LEU A 84 -18.15 -12.76 -11.77
CA LEU A 84 -19.54 -12.79 -12.19
C LEU A 84 -19.69 -13.30 -13.65
N LEU A 85 -18.84 -12.83 -14.57
CA LEU A 85 -18.86 -13.27 -15.97
C LEU A 85 -18.58 -14.77 -16.10
N PHE A 86 -17.61 -15.30 -15.36
CA PHE A 86 -17.31 -16.74 -15.36
C PHE A 86 -18.44 -17.55 -14.71
N ALA A 87 -19.01 -17.08 -13.60
CA ALA A 87 -20.13 -17.75 -12.94
C ALA A 87 -21.38 -17.82 -13.83
N LEU A 88 -21.76 -16.69 -14.46
CA LEU A 88 -22.90 -16.65 -15.39
C LEU A 88 -22.59 -17.39 -16.70
N GLY A 89 -21.34 -17.32 -17.17
CA GLY A 89 -20.88 -18.04 -18.35
C GLY A 89 -21.04 -19.56 -18.24
N ALA A 90 -20.97 -20.11 -17.02
CA ALA A 90 -21.20 -21.54 -16.75
C ALA A 90 -22.64 -22.00 -17.04
N VAL A 91 -23.61 -21.08 -17.09
CA VAL A 91 -25.00 -21.41 -17.44
C VAL A 91 -25.11 -21.87 -18.90
N VAL A 92 -24.34 -21.27 -19.81
CA VAL A 92 -24.38 -21.60 -21.25
C VAL A 92 -24.05 -23.06 -21.53
N PRO A 93 -22.92 -23.63 -21.07
CA PRO A 93 -22.62 -25.04 -21.31
C PRO A 93 -23.62 -25.98 -20.61
N CYS A 94 -24.14 -25.60 -19.44
CA CYS A 94 -25.21 -26.36 -18.77
C CYS A 94 -26.48 -26.43 -19.64
N VAL A 95 -26.93 -25.31 -20.22
CA VAL A 95 -28.11 -25.30 -21.10
C VAL A 95 -27.84 -26.06 -22.40
N LEU A 96 -26.67 -25.85 -23.02
CA LEU A 96 -26.29 -26.54 -24.26
C LEU A 96 -26.21 -28.05 -24.10
N HIS A 97 -25.81 -28.54 -22.91
CA HIS A 97 -25.73 -29.96 -22.62
C HIS A 97 -27.09 -30.67 -22.75
N PHE A 98 -28.20 -29.98 -22.49
CA PHE A 98 -29.55 -30.56 -22.62
C PHE A 98 -30.04 -30.69 -24.07
N VAL A 99 -29.49 -29.91 -25.00
CA VAL A 99 -29.93 -29.91 -26.40
C VAL A 99 -28.95 -30.64 -27.32
N TRP A 100 -27.66 -30.70 -26.97
CA TRP A 100 -26.61 -31.27 -27.81
C TRP A 100 -26.04 -32.55 -27.20
N HIS A 101 -26.28 -33.69 -27.85
CA HIS A 101 -25.97 -35.03 -27.32
C HIS A 101 -24.72 -35.69 -27.93
N ASP A 102 -23.96 -34.98 -28.76
CA ASP A 102 -22.70 -35.49 -29.32
C ASP A 102 -21.67 -35.72 -28.19
N PRO A 103 -21.16 -36.94 -27.99
CA PRO A 103 -20.22 -37.26 -26.90
C PRO A 103 -18.96 -36.39 -26.86
N ARG A 104 -18.45 -35.96 -28.03
CA ARG A 104 -17.26 -35.10 -28.11
C ARG A 104 -17.56 -33.70 -27.60
N VAL A 105 -18.74 -33.18 -27.92
CA VAL A 105 -19.20 -31.84 -27.50
C VAL A 105 -19.54 -31.87 -26.01
N THR A 106 -20.27 -32.89 -25.56
CA THR A 106 -20.65 -33.09 -24.16
C THR A 106 -19.47 -33.08 -23.19
N SER A 107 -18.35 -33.71 -23.57
CA SER A 107 -17.14 -33.73 -22.73
C SER A 107 -16.58 -32.32 -22.48
N TRP A 108 -16.55 -31.48 -23.52
CA TRP A 108 -16.13 -30.08 -23.40
C TRP A 108 -17.14 -29.23 -22.62
N LEU A 109 -18.44 -29.43 -22.84
CA LEU A 109 -19.49 -28.72 -22.10
C LEU A 109 -19.39 -29.00 -20.60
N LEU A 110 -19.16 -30.26 -20.20
CA LEU A 110 -18.96 -30.63 -18.80
C LEU A 110 -17.70 -29.99 -18.21
N ALA A 111 -16.60 -30.01 -18.96
CA ALA A 111 -15.35 -29.37 -18.55
C ALA A 111 -15.53 -27.85 -18.33
N LEU A 112 -16.29 -27.17 -19.20
CA LEU A 112 -16.60 -25.74 -19.05
C LEU A 112 -17.58 -25.48 -17.90
N ALA A 113 -18.61 -26.31 -17.73
CA ALA A 113 -19.58 -26.18 -16.65
C ALA A 113 -18.93 -26.33 -15.26
N ALA A 114 -17.89 -27.15 -15.13
CA ALA A 114 -17.11 -27.26 -13.89
C ALA A 114 -15.97 -26.23 -13.79
N GLY A 115 -15.30 -25.94 -14.91
CA GLY A 115 -14.12 -25.09 -14.96
C GLY A 115 -14.42 -23.61 -14.74
N LEU A 116 -15.48 -23.08 -15.37
CA LEU A 116 -15.81 -21.66 -15.25
C LEU A 116 -16.17 -21.25 -13.81
N PRO A 117 -16.99 -22.02 -13.05
CA PRO A 117 -17.22 -21.73 -11.63
C PRO A 117 -15.95 -21.81 -10.77
N ALA A 118 -15.04 -22.73 -11.09
CA ALA A 118 -13.76 -22.82 -10.36
C ALA A 118 -12.90 -21.56 -10.57
N VAL A 119 -12.86 -21.03 -11.80
CA VAL A 119 -12.19 -19.75 -12.09
C VAL A 119 -12.89 -18.59 -11.38
N ALA A 120 -14.22 -18.54 -11.37
CA ALA A 120 -14.98 -17.51 -10.66
C ALA A 120 -14.66 -17.52 -9.15
N ALA A 121 -14.66 -18.70 -8.53
CA ALA A 121 -14.31 -18.87 -7.12
C ALA A 121 -12.86 -18.45 -6.83
N ALA A 122 -11.93 -18.78 -7.72
CA ALA A 122 -10.53 -18.36 -7.59
C ALA A 122 -10.37 -16.83 -7.64
N LEU A 123 -11.04 -16.15 -8.58
CA LEU A 123 -11.03 -14.69 -8.67
C LEU A 123 -11.61 -14.02 -7.41
N HIS A 124 -12.72 -14.56 -6.91
CA HIS A 124 -13.32 -14.08 -5.67
C HIS A 124 -12.40 -14.33 -4.46
N GLY A 125 -11.71 -15.47 -4.42
CA GLY A 125 -10.70 -15.78 -3.41
C GLY A 125 -9.51 -14.81 -3.46
N ILE A 126 -9.00 -14.48 -4.65
CA ILE A 126 -7.93 -13.51 -4.84
C ILE A 126 -8.37 -12.12 -4.34
N ASP A 127 -9.57 -11.68 -4.70
CA ASP A 127 -10.11 -10.38 -4.26
C ASP A 127 -10.24 -10.29 -2.74
N GLY A 128 -10.79 -11.33 -2.11
CA GLY A 128 -10.91 -11.43 -0.65
C GLY A 128 -9.56 -11.48 0.07
N GLN A 129 -8.58 -12.21 -0.47
CA GLN A 129 -7.23 -12.30 0.12
C GLN A 129 -6.41 -11.02 -0.08
N ALA A 130 -6.58 -10.34 -1.21
CA ALA A 130 -5.86 -9.11 -1.51
C ALA A 130 -6.40 -7.88 -0.76
N GLU A 131 -7.58 -8.01 -0.13
CA GLU A 131 -8.25 -6.95 0.65
C GLU A 131 -8.35 -5.62 -0.11
N LEU A 132 -8.53 -5.66 -1.44
CA LEU A 132 -8.38 -4.51 -2.32
C LEU A 132 -9.28 -3.33 -1.94
N GLU A 133 -10.52 -3.61 -1.54
CA GLU A 133 -11.46 -2.59 -1.07
C GLU A 133 -10.94 -1.88 0.19
N ARG A 134 -10.37 -2.62 1.14
CA ARG A 134 -9.77 -2.06 2.35
C ARG A 134 -8.58 -1.17 2.00
N LEU A 135 -7.75 -1.61 1.06
CA LEU A 135 -6.58 -0.84 0.60
C LEU A 135 -6.98 0.44 -0.13
N SER A 136 -8.00 0.35 -1.00
CA SER A 136 -8.60 1.49 -1.69
C SER A 136 -9.08 2.55 -0.69
N LYS A 137 -9.94 2.15 0.26
CA LYS A 137 -10.49 3.04 1.30
C LYS A 137 -9.40 3.66 2.16
N ARG A 138 -8.39 2.88 2.56
CA ARG A 138 -7.28 3.37 3.38
C ARG A 138 -6.45 4.42 2.65
N SER A 139 -6.10 4.16 1.40
CA SER A 139 -5.35 5.12 0.58
C SER A 139 -6.17 6.40 0.32
N SER A 140 -7.48 6.26 0.08
CA SER A 140 -8.39 7.42 -0.04
C SER A 140 -8.44 8.24 1.25
N ALA A 141 -8.50 7.60 2.42
CA ALA A 141 -8.48 8.29 3.71
C ALA A 141 -7.14 9.02 3.96
N MET A 142 -6.02 8.45 3.54
CA MET A 142 -4.72 9.13 3.63
C MET A 142 -4.66 10.37 2.73
N ALA A 143 -5.13 10.25 1.48
CA ALA A 143 -5.22 11.40 0.58
C ALA A 143 -6.10 12.51 1.16
N ALA A 144 -7.28 12.17 1.69
CA ALA A 144 -8.18 13.15 2.32
C ALA A 144 -7.55 13.83 3.54
N TRP A 145 -6.79 13.09 4.35
CA TRP A 145 -6.05 13.65 5.47
C TRP A 145 -4.94 14.61 5.01
N LEU A 146 -4.17 14.25 3.98
CA LEU A 146 -3.13 15.11 3.39
C LEU A 146 -3.73 16.36 2.74
N ASP A 147 -4.86 16.24 2.06
CA ASP A 147 -5.57 17.37 1.43
C ASP A 147 -6.15 18.34 2.48
N ALA A 148 -6.45 17.84 3.68
CA ALA A 148 -6.91 18.65 4.81
C ALA A 148 -5.76 19.36 5.56
N LEU A 149 -4.49 19.07 5.24
CA LEU A 149 -3.37 19.80 5.82
C LEU A 149 -3.24 21.17 5.15
N ASP A 150 -3.37 22.22 5.95
CA ASP A 150 -3.08 23.57 5.50
C ASP A 150 -1.62 23.67 5.04
N ALA A 151 -1.40 24.38 3.92
CA ALA A 151 -0.05 24.74 3.53
C ALA A 151 0.60 25.57 4.66
N PRO A 152 1.88 25.32 5.01
CA PRO A 152 2.55 26.16 5.98
C PRO A 152 2.47 27.62 5.53
N PRO A 153 2.14 28.57 6.45
CA PRO A 153 2.09 29.97 6.10
C PRO A 153 3.45 30.45 5.59
N HIS A 154 3.47 31.47 4.72
CA HIS A 154 4.70 31.95 4.10
C HIS A 154 5.75 32.42 5.12
N ASP A 155 5.29 32.91 6.27
CA ASP A 155 6.09 33.36 7.41
C ASP A 155 6.23 32.29 8.51
N ALA A 156 5.90 31.02 8.23
CA ALA A 156 5.98 29.92 9.20
C ALA A 156 7.32 29.88 9.93
N THR A 157 7.30 29.71 11.24
CA THR A 157 8.50 29.55 12.06
C THR A 157 9.14 28.17 11.87
N TRP A 158 10.39 28.01 12.28
CA TRP A 158 11.03 26.70 12.27
C TRP A 158 10.27 25.67 13.10
N ASP A 159 9.72 26.06 14.26
CA ASP A 159 8.95 25.17 15.12
C ASP A 159 7.66 24.69 14.43
N GLN A 160 6.98 25.57 13.70
CA GLN A 160 5.78 25.22 12.93
C GLN A 160 6.12 24.23 11.80
N LEU A 161 7.18 24.50 11.02
CA LEU A 161 7.62 23.61 9.95
C LEU A 161 8.06 22.24 10.49
N VAL A 162 8.77 22.21 11.62
CA VAL A 162 9.20 20.96 12.27
C VAL A 162 8.00 20.19 12.79
N ALA A 163 7.05 20.85 13.45
CA ALA A 163 5.83 20.22 13.96
C ALA A 163 4.99 19.63 12.82
N GLN A 164 4.78 20.37 11.73
CA GLN A 164 4.02 19.89 10.58
C GLN A 164 4.73 18.75 9.86
N THR A 165 6.05 18.88 9.63
CA THR A 165 6.84 17.79 9.02
C THR A 165 6.79 16.53 9.87
N ARG A 166 6.91 16.66 11.19
CA ARG A 166 6.81 15.53 12.12
C ARG A 166 5.45 14.85 12.02
N ALA A 167 4.35 15.62 12.03
CA ALA A 167 3.01 15.06 11.91
C ALA A 167 2.81 14.27 10.60
N VAL A 168 3.31 14.81 9.47
CA VAL A 168 3.28 14.12 8.17
C VAL A 168 4.11 12.83 8.21
N VAL A 169 5.35 12.91 8.70
CA VAL A 169 6.25 11.75 8.75
C VAL A 169 5.71 10.67 9.67
N GLU A 170 5.25 11.02 10.87
CA GLU A 170 4.64 10.07 11.81
C GLU A 170 3.47 9.33 11.15
N ARG A 171 2.59 10.06 10.46
CA ARG A 171 1.43 9.46 9.81
C ARG A 171 1.80 8.53 8.67
N LEU A 172 2.80 8.88 7.85
CA LEU A 172 3.30 8.04 6.76
C LEU A 172 4.05 6.79 7.29
N LEU A 173 4.75 6.92 8.41
CA LEU A 173 5.45 5.81 9.06
C LEU A 173 4.47 4.84 9.71
N ASP A 174 3.43 5.35 10.39
CA ASP A 174 2.35 4.53 10.91
C ASP A 174 1.72 3.70 9.79
N GLU A 175 1.49 4.32 8.63
CA GLU A 175 0.96 3.59 7.48
C GLU A 175 1.89 2.44 7.06
N THR A 176 3.18 2.73 6.89
CA THR A 176 4.20 1.77 6.47
C THR A 176 4.36 0.62 7.48
N ASN A 177 4.25 0.93 8.77
CA ASN A 177 4.38 -0.06 9.85
C ASN A 177 3.23 -1.05 9.83
N ASP A 178 2.00 -0.57 9.66
CA ASP A 178 0.84 -1.45 9.53
C ASP A 178 1.02 -2.44 8.36
N TRP A 179 1.60 -1.99 7.23
CA TRP A 179 1.90 -2.87 6.09
C TRP A 179 2.93 -3.94 6.43
N GLN A 180 3.95 -3.61 7.21
CA GLN A 180 4.94 -4.59 7.68
C GLN A 180 4.31 -5.62 8.62
N VAL A 181 3.42 -5.20 9.51
CA VAL A 181 2.70 -6.11 10.41
C VAL A 181 1.81 -7.06 9.61
N LEU A 182 1.03 -6.54 8.65
CA LEU A 182 0.16 -7.33 7.79
C LEU A 182 0.94 -8.35 6.94
N SER A 183 2.07 -7.92 6.33
CA SER A 183 2.90 -8.82 5.52
C SER A 183 3.55 -9.94 6.34
N ARG A 184 3.98 -9.65 7.57
CA ARG A 184 4.52 -10.67 8.50
C ARG A 184 3.44 -11.64 8.99
N ALA A 185 2.28 -11.12 9.38
CA ALA A 185 1.15 -11.94 9.81
C ALA A 185 0.63 -12.86 8.69
N GLY A 186 0.62 -12.37 7.44
CA GLY A 186 0.31 -13.17 6.26
C GLY A 186 1.33 -14.27 5.98
N GLY A 187 2.63 -13.98 6.18
CA GLY A 187 3.71 -14.97 6.03
C GLY A 187 3.66 -16.12 7.04
N LEU A 188 3.17 -15.85 8.27
CA LEU A 188 3.04 -16.87 9.33
C LEU A 188 1.87 -17.84 9.12
N LYS A 189 0.90 -17.53 8.24
CA LYS A 189 -0.20 -18.45 7.89
C LYS A 189 0.14 -19.37 6.72
N ALA A 190 1.29 -19.18 6.07
CA ALA A 190 1.72 -19.91 4.88
C ALA A 190 2.75 -21.02 5.16
N THR A 191 3.02 -21.32 6.43
CA THR A 191 3.91 -22.41 6.91
C THR A 191 3.12 -23.40 7.75
#